data_AF-A0A0B1R8L6-F1
#
_entry.id   AF-A0A0B1R8L6-F1
#
_cell.length_a   1.000
_cell.length_b   1.000
_cell.length_c   1.000
_cell.angle_alpha   90.00
_cell.angle_beta   90.00
_cell.angle_gamma   90.00
#
_symmetry.space_group_name_H-M   'P 1'
#
loop_
_entity.id
_entity.type
_entity.pdbx_description
1 polymer ?
#
loop_
_entity_poly.entity_id
_entity_poly.type
_entity_poly.pdbx_seq_one_letter_code
_entity_poly.pdbx_strand_id
1 'polypeptide(L)'
;MENLIQLTPNKWVSESVLTTVTGMTKHMIQHARRSTWMEGREYKHVSPDLAPKENSTIMYCLPEINHWIEKQRPAIRRKISA
;
A
#
# COMPACT_ATOMS: atom_id res chain seq x y z
N MET A 1 17.89 -31.73 -10.13
CA MET A 1 17.56 -30.36 -10.57
C MET A 1 16.57 -29.81 -9.56
N GLU A 2 16.98 -28.82 -8.76
CA GLU A 2 16.05 -28.14 -7.85
C GLU A 2 15.21 -27.15 -8.64
N ASN A 3 13.90 -27.26 -8.57
CA ASN A 3 13.00 -26.29 -9.16
C ASN A 3 12.90 -25.08 -8.23
N LEU A 4 13.59 -24.00 -8.59
CA LEU A 4 13.45 -22.71 -7.92
C LEU A 4 12.17 -22.02 -8.41
N ILE A 5 11.16 -21.92 -7.55
CA ILE A 5 9.93 -21.16 -7.83
C ILE A 5 10.08 -19.77 -7.21
N GLN A 6 10.22 -18.74 -8.04
CA GLN A 6 10.21 -17.35 -7.60
C GLN A 6 8.76 -16.87 -7.47
N LEU A 7 8.29 -16.72 -6.24
CA LEU A 7 6.98 -16.14 -5.97
C LEU A 7 7.09 -14.61 -5.92
N THR A 8 6.37 -13.94 -6.83
CA THR A 8 6.22 -12.49 -6.81
C THR A 8 4.83 -12.11 -6.29
N PRO A 9 4.71 -11.06 -5.47
CA PRO A 9 3.40 -10.55 -5.06
C PRO A 9 2.53 -10.20 -6.26
N ASN A 10 1.22 -10.45 -6.13
CA ASN A 10 0.24 -10.03 -7.12
C ASN A 10 0.15 -8.48 -7.17
N LYS A 11 -0.45 -7.92 -8.23
CA LYS A 11 -0.71 -6.48 -8.36
C LYS A 11 -1.52 -5.96 -7.17
N TRP A 12 -2.57 -6.66 -6.79
CA TRP A 12 -3.43 -6.32 -5.65
C TRP A 12 -3.11 -7.23 -4.47
N VAL A 13 -2.72 -6.63 -3.33
CA VAL A 13 -2.28 -7.34 -2.13
C VAL A 13 -3.07 -6.91 -0.89
N SER A 14 -3.03 -7.74 0.15
CA SER A 14 -3.60 -7.40 1.46
C SER A 14 -2.72 -6.41 2.21
N GLU A 15 -3.26 -5.77 3.26
CA GLU A 15 -2.50 -4.87 4.15
C GLU A 15 -1.26 -5.55 4.74
N SER A 16 -1.37 -6.82 5.11
CA SER A 16 -0.27 -7.60 5.69
C SER A 16 0.86 -7.83 4.68
N VAL A 17 0.53 -8.23 3.45
CA VAL A 17 1.55 -8.44 2.41
C VAL A 17 2.18 -7.11 2.01
N LEU A 18 1.40 -6.04 1.88
CA LEU A 18 1.94 -4.70 1.63
C LEU A 18 2.94 -4.31 2.71
N THR A 19 2.56 -4.46 3.98
CA THR A 19 3.42 -4.16 5.14
C THR A 19 4.72 -4.98 5.10
N THR A 20 4.64 -6.27 4.79
CA THR A 20 5.82 -7.14 4.69
C THR A 20 6.75 -6.74 3.54
N VAL A 21 6.20 -6.32 2.40
CA VAL A 21 6.97 -6.00 1.19
C VAL A 21 7.59 -4.60 1.26
N THR A 22 6.85 -3.60 1.76
CA THR A 22 7.29 -2.19 1.75
C THR A 22 7.84 -1.71 3.09
N GLY A 23 7.57 -2.43 4.19
CA GLY A 23 7.89 -2.00 5.55
C GLY A 23 6.99 -0.87 6.08
N MET A 24 5.94 -0.47 5.36
CA MET A 24 5.02 0.57 5.80
C MET A 24 4.19 0.12 7.00
N THR A 25 4.03 0.99 8.01
CA THR A 25 3.18 0.68 9.15
C THR A 25 1.69 0.83 8.81
N LYS A 26 0.83 0.07 9.51
CA LYS A 26 -0.63 0.21 9.42
C LYS A 26 -1.11 1.65 9.57
N HIS A 27 -0.54 2.39 10.53
CA HIS A 27 -0.90 3.77 10.76
C HIS A 27 -0.57 4.67 9.55
N MET A 28 0.62 4.48 8.95
CA MET A 28 1.02 5.20 7.74
C MET A 28 0.10 4.89 6.56
N ILE A 29 -0.24 3.62 6.34
CA ILE A 29 -1.17 3.18 5.29
C ILE A 29 -2.55 3.84 5.49
N GLN A 30 -3.07 3.80 6.71
CA GLN A 30 -4.35 4.44 7.03
C GLN A 30 -4.33 5.96 6.82
N HIS A 31 -3.22 6.60 7.19
CA HIS A 31 -3.05 8.04 6.94
C HIS A 31 -3.01 8.33 5.45
N ALA A 32 -2.24 7.57 4.66
CA ALA A 32 -2.14 7.75 3.21
C ALA A 32 -3.50 7.60 2.51
N ARG A 33 -4.32 6.61 2.89
CA ARG A 33 -5.70 6.46 2.37
C ARG A 33 -6.59 7.68 2.61
N ARG A 34 -6.40 8.39 3.74
CA ARG A 34 -7.21 9.56 4.08
C ARG A 34 -6.69 10.87 3.48
N SER A 35 -5.48 10.89 2.91
CA SER A 35 -4.81 12.13 2.51
C SER A 35 -4.28 12.13 1.08
N THR A 36 -3.51 11.11 0.68
CA THR A 36 -2.72 11.14 -0.57
C THR A 36 -3.10 10.07 -1.57
N TRP A 37 -3.60 8.92 -1.12
CA TRP A 37 -4.00 7.81 -1.97
C TRP A 37 -5.44 7.98 -2.44
N MET A 38 -5.72 7.47 -3.63
CA MET A 38 -7.07 7.51 -4.21
C MET A 38 -7.63 6.10 -4.36
N GLU A 39 -8.91 5.96 -4.00
CA GLU A 39 -9.65 4.72 -4.24
C GLU A 39 -9.72 4.43 -5.75
N GLY A 40 -9.50 3.17 -6.12
CA GLY A 40 -9.39 2.70 -7.50
C GLY A 40 -7.96 2.75 -8.07
N ARG A 41 -7.05 3.52 -7.46
CA ARG A 41 -5.64 3.62 -7.89
C ARG A 41 -4.69 2.90 -6.92
N GLU A 42 -4.45 3.46 -5.74
CA GLU A 42 -3.56 2.84 -4.75
C GLU A 42 -4.26 1.81 -3.85
N TYR A 43 -5.57 1.98 -3.62
CA TYR A 43 -6.35 1.03 -2.84
C TYR A 43 -7.76 0.88 -3.42
N LYS A 44 -8.48 -0.19 -3.06
CA LYS A 44 -9.90 -0.35 -3.36
C LYS A 44 -10.60 -1.21 -2.33
N HIS A 45 -11.87 -0.93 -2.06
CA HIS A 45 -12.74 -1.87 -1.37
C HIS A 45 -13.10 -3.04 -2.31
N VAL A 46 -13.15 -4.24 -1.74
CA VAL A 46 -13.43 -5.49 -2.43
C VAL A 46 -14.48 -6.27 -1.65
N SER A 47 -15.48 -6.75 -2.37
CA SER A 47 -16.57 -7.57 -1.84
C SER A 47 -16.90 -8.68 -2.86
N PRO A 48 -17.26 -9.89 -2.41
CA PRO A 48 -17.58 -11.01 -3.30
C PRO A 48 -18.81 -10.77 -4.18
N ASP A 49 -19.72 -9.89 -3.76
CA ASP A 49 -20.95 -9.52 -4.48
C ASP A 49 -20.76 -8.34 -5.45
N LEU A 50 -19.52 -7.88 -5.66
CA LEU A 50 -19.17 -6.71 -6.48
C LEU A 50 -19.79 -5.38 -5.99
N ALA A 51 -20.34 -5.33 -4.77
CA ALA A 51 -20.94 -4.14 -4.18
C ALA A 51 -20.23 -3.76 -2.86
N PRO A 52 -18.96 -3.30 -2.94
CA PRO A 52 -18.19 -2.98 -1.75
C PRO A 52 -18.82 -1.84 -0.93
N LYS A 53 -18.78 -2.00 0.38
CA LYS A 53 -19.18 -1.02 1.39
C LYS A 53 -17.95 -0.46 2.10
N GLU A 54 -18.13 0.58 2.90
CA GLU A 54 -17.03 1.20 3.67
C GLU A 54 -16.35 0.25 4.66
N ASN A 55 -17.05 -0.81 5.10
CA ASN A 55 -16.51 -1.84 5.97
C ASN A 55 -15.98 -3.08 5.22
N SER A 56 -16.02 -3.08 3.88
CA SER A 56 -15.50 -4.18 3.07
C SER A 56 -13.98 -4.28 3.16
N THR A 57 -13.45 -5.44 2.82
CA THR A 57 -12.00 -5.67 2.78
C THR A 57 -11.33 -4.73 1.78
N ILE A 58 -10.18 -4.16 2.16
CA ILE A 58 -9.43 -3.24 1.31
C ILE A 58 -8.20 -3.97 0.76
N MET A 59 -8.01 -3.84 -0.54
CA MET A 59 -6.82 -4.33 -1.26
C MET A 59 -6.00 -3.16 -1.75
N TYR A 60 -4.69 -3.38 -1.90
CA TYR A 60 -3.70 -2.36 -2.20
C TYR A 60 -2.97 -2.67 -3.50
N CYS A 61 -2.82 -1.67 -4.37
CA CYS A 61 -2.13 -1.81 -5.65
C CYS A 61 -0.64 -1.57 -5.46
N LEU A 62 0.15 -2.64 -5.42
CA LEU A 62 1.58 -2.57 -5.11
C LEU A 62 2.37 -1.69 -6.11
N PRO A 63 2.18 -1.78 -7.45
CA PRO A 63 2.90 -0.93 -8.39
C PRO A 63 2.62 0.57 -8.23
N GLU A 64 1.36 0.95 -7.99
CA GLU A 64 0.98 2.36 -7.82
C GLU A 64 1.52 2.92 -6.50
N ILE A 65 1.52 2.11 -5.45
CA ILE A 65 2.10 2.49 -4.16
C ILE A 65 3.62 2.64 -4.30
N ASN A 66 4.30 1.75 -5.02
CA ASN A 66 5.73 1.88 -5.28
C ASN A 66 6.05 3.15 -6.07
N HIS A 67 5.27 3.47 -7.10
CA HIS A 67 5.38 4.75 -7.83
C HIS A 67 5.15 5.96 -6.93
N TRP A 68 4.22 5.85 -5.98
CA TRP A 68 4.00 6.89 -4.97
C TRP A 68 5.19 7.02 -3.99
N ILE A 69 5.85 5.92 -3.63
CA ILE A 69 7.07 5.91 -2.81
C ILE A 69 8.23 6.57 -3.59
N GLU A 70 8.40 6.25 -4.87
CA GLU A 70 9.47 6.82 -5.72
C GLU A 70 9.35 8.33 -5.90
N LYS A 71 8.13 8.87 -5.82
CA LYS A 71 7.86 10.32 -5.89
C LYS A 71 8.09 11.07 -4.58
N GLN A 72 8.43 10.39 -3.48
CA GLN A 72 8.64 11.06 -2.20
C GLN A 72 9.82 12.03 -2.29
N ARG A 73 9.63 13.23 -1.73
CA ARG A 73 10.71 14.21 -1.63
C ARG A 73 11.70 13.77 -0.55
N PRO A 74 12.97 14.22 -0.63
CA PRO A 74 13.93 14.00 0.44
C PRO A 74 13.41 14.47 1.80
N ALA A 75 13.85 13.81 2.87
CA ALA A 75 13.43 14.13 4.23
C ALA A 75 13.78 15.58 4.59
N ILE A 76 12.78 16.33 5.07
CA ILE A 76 12.96 17.70 5.53
C ILE A 76 13.60 17.66 6.93
N ARG A 77 14.76 18.30 7.10
CA ARG A 77 15.43 18.40 8.39
C ARG A 77 14.55 19.14 9.39
N ARG A 78 14.31 18.55 10.55
CA ARG A 78 13.67 19.24 11.67
C ARG A 78 14.62 20.32 12.20
N LYS A 79 14.10 21.53 12.43
CA LYS A 79 14.82 22.53 13.22
C LYS A 79 14.81 22.08 14.66
N ILE A 80 15.97 21.66 15.17
CA ILE A 80 16.16 21.39 16.59
C ILE A 80 16.49 22.76 17.20
N SER A 81 15.57 23.31 17.99
CA SER A 81 15.89 24.45 18.87
C SER A 81 16.86 23.95 19.93
N ALA A 82 18.05 24.54 19.97
CA ALA A 82 19.03 24.33 21.03
C ALA A 82 18.54 24.94 22.36
#